data_AF-A0A4Z2F7S2-F1
#
_entry.id   AF-A0A4Z2F7S2-F1
#
_cell.length_a   1.000
_cell.length_b   1.000
_cell.length_c   1.000
_cell.angle_alpha   90.00
_cell.angle_beta   90.00
_cell.angle_gamma   90.00
#
_symmetry.space_group_name_H-M   'P 1'
#
loop_
_entity.id
_entity.type
_entity.pdbx_description
1 polymer ?
#
loop_
_entity_poly.entity_id
_entity_poly.type
_entity_poly.pdbx_seq_one_letter_code
_entity_poly.pdbx_strand_id
1 'polypeptide(L)'
;MTSLDPIPADRVYWLELQPDSTIWTQFSSWLPYIRALNPEYAVVQDPLHCTLHYDPQGVDEEYNTLWSSSMLHTEHGLKLTEIYCGPEGVASEAHLNPQVAAWYHHREELHETAPHVSLMVSPEHLPKDLGPMVKRGAEALWFPTNNPSIHHTKDGSMTKLSVVAFVPTIAQEVVLDRSTVCWWHLWHYFRSCLWWHMEWPMWPGGR
;
A
#
# COMPACT_ATOMS: atom_id res chain seq x y z
N MET A 1 28.60 -11.91 -31.11
CA MET A 1 27.14 -11.80 -30.94
C MET A 1 26.81 -12.39 -29.58
N THR A 2 26.84 -11.58 -28.53
CA THR A 2 26.31 -11.98 -27.23
C THR A 2 24.80 -11.78 -27.29
N SER A 3 24.06 -12.89 -27.40
CA SER A 3 22.65 -12.92 -27.03
C SER A 3 22.60 -12.44 -25.59
N LEU A 4 22.08 -11.23 -25.35
CA LEU A 4 21.72 -10.82 -24.01
C LEU A 4 20.48 -11.62 -23.69
N ASP A 5 20.63 -12.67 -22.89
CA ASP A 5 19.48 -13.38 -22.33
C ASP A 5 18.58 -12.32 -21.66
N PRO A 6 17.25 -12.39 -21.86
CA PRO A 6 16.35 -11.42 -21.27
C PRO A 6 16.54 -11.43 -19.75
N ILE A 7 16.80 -10.26 -19.17
CA ILE A 7 16.87 -10.10 -17.72
C ILE A 7 15.51 -10.55 -17.17
N PRO A 8 15.45 -11.54 -16.26
CA PRO A 8 14.20 -11.96 -15.69
C PRO A 8 13.51 -10.78 -14.98
N ALA A 9 12.22 -10.59 -15.30
CA ALA A 9 11.42 -9.52 -14.72
C ALA A 9 11.02 -9.88 -13.28
N ASP A 10 10.88 -8.86 -12.43
CA ASP A 10 10.31 -9.08 -11.10
C ASP A 10 8.79 -9.31 -11.23
N ARG A 11 8.22 -10.18 -10.39
CA ARG A 11 6.78 -10.39 -10.32
C ARG A 11 6.24 -10.00 -8.95
N VAL A 12 5.08 -9.34 -8.95
CA VAL A 12 4.34 -9.00 -7.75
C VAL A 12 2.97 -9.65 -7.83
N TYR A 13 2.57 -10.33 -6.77
CA TYR A 13 1.26 -10.97 -6.65
C TYR A 13 0.49 -10.24 -5.56
N TRP A 14 -0.67 -9.69 -5.90
CA TRP A 14 -1.44 -8.87 -4.98
C TRP A 14 -2.94 -9.08 -5.10
N LEU A 15 -3.65 -8.63 -4.06
CA LEU A 15 -5.09 -8.44 -4.10
C LEU A 15 -5.39 -6.98 -4.42
N GLU A 16 -5.84 -6.70 -5.62
CA GLU A 16 -6.22 -5.36 -6.06
C GLU A 16 -7.62 -5.02 -5.59
N LEU A 17 -7.78 -3.87 -4.94
CA LEU A 17 -9.08 -3.36 -4.50
C LEU A 17 -9.84 -2.77 -5.67
N GLN A 18 -11.16 -2.94 -5.67
CA GLN A 18 -12.01 -2.29 -6.65
C GLN A 18 -12.03 -0.75 -6.45
N PRO A 19 -12.11 0.06 -7.52
CA PRO A 19 -12.03 1.53 -7.46
C PRO A 19 -13.02 2.20 -6.50
N ASP A 20 -14.21 1.64 -6.33
CA ASP A 20 -15.28 2.17 -5.47
C ASP A 20 -15.25 1.59 -4.04
N SER A 21 -14.08 1.12 -3.60
CA SER A 21 -13.94 0.49 -2.29
C SER A 21 -14.27 1.46 -1.16
N THR A 22 -14.98 0.95 -0.14
CA THR A 22 -15.40 1.72 1.04
C THR A 22 -14.23 2.32 1.80
N ILE A 23 -13.04 1.69 1.74
CA ILE A 23 -11.82 2.22 2.35
C ILE A 23 -11.38 3.54 1.72
N TRP A 24 -11.53 3.73 0.41
CA TRP A 24 -11.15 4.99 -0.24
C TRP A 24 -12.01 6.15 0.26
N THR A 25 -13.32 5.92 0.41
CA THR A 25 -14.24 6.90 0.99
C THR A 25 -13.87 7.25 2.44
N GLN A 26 -13.55 6.24 3.25
CA GLN A 26 -13.13 6.45 4.64
C GLN A 26 -11.80 7.21 4.72
N PHE A 27 -10.78 6.77 3.98
CA PHE A 27 -9.49 7.46 3.88
C PHE A 27 -9.64 8.90 3.40
N SER A 28 -10.47 9.13 2.38
CA SER A 28 -10.74 10.47 1.84
C SER A 28 -11.34 11.42 2.88
N SER A 29 -12.18 10.90 3.79
CA SER A 29 -12.73 11.71 4.88
C SER A 29 -11.69 12.10 5.93
N TRP A 30 -10.63 11.31 6.07
CA TRP A 30 -9.49 11.58 6.95
C TRP A 30 -8.37 12.41 6.31
N LEU A 31 -8.35 12.57 4.99
CA LEU A 31 -7.30 13.30 4.26
C LEU A 31 -6.96 14.68 4.86
N PRO A 32 -7.93 15.54 5.24
CA PRO A 32 -7.60 16.83 5.85
C PRO A 32 -6.79 16.70 7.14
N TYR A 33 -7.13 15.72 7.98
CA TYR A 33 -6.42 15.47 9.23
C TYR A 33 -5.04 14.85 8.97
N ILE A 34 -4.95 13.88 8.06
CA ILE A 34 -3.69 13.24 7.67
C ILE A 34 -2.69 14.27 7.11
N ARG A 35 -3.15 15.18 6.25
CA ARG A 35 -2.30 16.27 5.72
C ARG A 35 -1.88 17.28 6.78
N ALA A 36 -2.64 17.42 7.87
CA ALA A 36 -2.24 18.23 9.00
C ALA A 36 -1.16 17.56 9.86
N LEU A 37 -1.08 16.21 9.86
CA LEU A 37 0.01 15.47 10.50
C LEU A 37 1.32 15.61 9.72
N ASN A 38 1.27 15.42 8.40
CA ASN A 38 2.41 15.65 7.53
C ASN A 38 1.92 16.07 6.12
N PRO A 39 2.19 17.32 5.69
CA PRO A 39 1.76 17.81 4.38
C PRO A 39 2.56 17.21 3.21
N GLU A 40 3.70 16.56 3.47
CA GLU A 40 4.58 16.00 2.45
C GLU A 40 4.23 14.57 2.04
N TYR A 41 3.28 13.92 2.73
CA TYR A 41 2.78 12.63 2.29
C TYR A 41 2.20 12.72 0.87
N ALA A 42 2.65 11.83 0.00
CA ALA A 42 2.14 11.69 -1.36
C ALA A 42 1.27 10.44 -1.48
N VAL A 43 0.13 10.54 -2.16
CA VAL A 43 -0.74 9.39 -2.43
C VAL A 43 0.00 8.40 -3.34
N VAL A 44 -0.11 7.10 -3.02
CA VAL A 44 0.45 6.05 -3.88
C VAL A 44 -0.15 6.11 -5.29
N GLN A 45 0.67 5.85 -6.31
CA GLN A 45 0.23 5.95 -7.70
C GLN A 45 -0.39 4.66 -8.22
N ASP A 46 0.05 3.52 -7.69
CA ASP A 46 -0.51 2.21 -8.04
C ASP A 46 -1.97 2.12 -7.57
N PRO A 47 -2.81 1.29 -8.22
CA PRO A 47 -4.11 0.92 -7.69
C PRO A 47 -3.97 0.44 -6.24
N LEU A 48 -4.97 0.71 -5.39
CA LEU A 48 -4.91 0.20 -4.02
C LEU A 48 -4.86 -1.32 -4.04
N HIS A 49 -3.89 -1.89 -3.35
CA HIS A 49 -3.69 -3.33 -3.32
C HIS A 49 -3.09 -3.78 -1.99
N CYS A 50 -3.28 -5.07 -1.68
CA CYS A 50 -2.54 -5.77 -0.64
C CYS A 50 -1.55 -6.73 -1.30
N THR A 51 -0.25 -6.44 -1.19
CA THR A 51 0.80 -7.33 -1.71
C THR A 51 0.81 -8.63 -0.91
N LEU A 52 0.84 -9.77 -1.60
CA LEU A 52 0.92 -11.10 -1.00
C LEU A 52 2.31 -11.73 -1.18
N HIS A 53 2.91 -11.54 -2.34
CA HIS A 53 4.23 -12.07 -2.65
C HIS A 53 4.97 -11.17 -3.63
N TYR A 54 6.25 -10.99 -3.38
CA TYR A 54 7.19 -10.37 -4.30
C TYR A 54 8.23 -11.41 -4.68
N ASP A 55 8.30 -11.74 -5.97
CA ASP A 55 9.23 -12.70 -6.56
C ASP A 55 10.28 -11.93 -7.37
N PRO A 56 11.41 -11.57 -6.74
CA PRO A 56 12.48 -10.89 -7.44
C PRO A 56 13.05 -11.83 -8.51
N GLN A 57 13.19 -11.33 -9.73
CA GLN A 57 13.65 -12.07 -10.90
C GLN A 57 12.72 -13.20 -11.37
N GLY A 58 11.51 -13.32 -10.82
CA GLY A 58 10.51 -14.25 -11.32
C GLY A 58 10.94 -15.72 -11.19
N VAL A 59 11.70 -16.07 -10.15
CA VAL A 59 12.33 -17.38 -9.99
C VAL A 59 11.44 -18.38 -9.25
N ASP A 60 10.36 -17.93 -8.62
CA ASP A 60 9.42 -18.76 -7.87
C ASP A 60 8.37 -19.38 -8.80
N GLU A 61 8.81 -20.28 -9.68
CA GLU A 61 7.96 -20.90 -10.69
C GLU A 61 6.85 -21.77 -10.10
N GLU A 62 7.06 -22.34 -8.90
CA GLU A 62 6.03 -23.08 -8.18
C GLU A 62 4.92 -22.15 -7.73
N TYR A 63 5.25 -21.02 -7.08
CA TYR A 63 4.27 -20.01 -6.71
C TYR A 63 3.52 -19.49 -7.93
N ASN A 64 4.25 -19.14 -9.00
CA ASN A 64 3.68 -18.65 -10.25
C ASN A 64 2.66 -19.64 -10.86
N THR A 65 3.02 -20.92 -10.93
CA THR A 65 2.15 -21.97 -11.49
C THR A 65 0.89 -22.18 -10.64
N LEU A 66 1.05 -22.22 -9.33
CA LEU A 66 -0.07 -22.37 -8.40
C LEU A 66 -0.98 -21.13 -8.43
N TRP A 67 -0.40 -19.93 -8.44
CA TRP A 67 -1.13 -18.67 -8.52
C TRP A 67 -1.96 -18.60 -9.80
N SER A 68 -1.33 -18.85 -10.95
CA SER A 68 -1.98 -18.84 -12.26
C SER A 68 -3.15 -19.81 -12.36
N SER A 69 -3.05 -20.98 -11.73
CA SER A 69 -4.08 -22.01 -11.79
C SER A 69 -5.21 -21.86 -10.77
N SER A 70 -4.96 -21.16 -9.65
CA SER A 70 -5.85 -21.20 -8.47
C SER A 70 -6.29 -19.85 -7.93
N MET A 71 -5.54 -18.78 -8.19
CA MET A 71 -5.77 -17.43 -7.63
C MET A 71 -5.99 -16.37 -8.70
N LEU A 72 -5.31 -16.43 -9.83
CA LEU A 72 -5.33 -15.34 -10.80
C LEU A 72 -6.78 -15.03 -11.26
N HIS A 73 -7.16 -13.76 -11.16
CA HIS A 73 -8.49 -13.23 -11.47
C HIS A 73 -9.65 -13.76 -10.60
N THR A 74 -9.38 -14.41 -9.47
CA THR A 74 -10.43 -14.78 -8.52
C THR A 74 -10.74 -13.65 -7.53
N GLU A 75 -12.00 -13.55 -7.12
CA GLU A 75 -12.44 -12.55 -6.14
C GLU A 75 -12.19 -13.03 -4.71
N HIS A 76 -11.70 -12.14 -3.85
CA HIS A 76 -11.52 -12.38 -2.43
C HIS A 76 -12.03 -11.21 -1.59
N GLY A 77 -12.63 -11.53 -0.44
CA GLY A 77 -12.94 -10.53 0.57
C GLY A 77 -11.71 -10.19 1.42
N LEU A 78 -11.40 -8.91 1.53
CA LEU A 78 -10.35 -8.37 2.38
C LEU A 78 -10.98 -7.50 3.47
N LYS A 79 -10.62 -7.75 4.74
CA LYS A 79 -11.01 -6.89 5.84
C LYS A 79 -9.85 -5.92 6.11
N LEU A 80 -10.14 -4.64 6.08
CA LEU A 80 -9.20 -3.57 6.42
C LEU A 80 -9.60 -2.96 7.76
N THR A 81 -8.61 -2.74 8.62
CA THR A 81 -8.82 -2.11 9.91
C THR A 81 -7.74 -1.11 10.22
N GLU A 82 -8.13 -0.04 10.90
CA GLU A 82 -7.26 1.04 11.30
C GLU A 82 -6.50 1.69 10.12
N ILE A 83 -6.15 2.96 10.27
CA ILE A 83 -5.17 3.62 9.41
C ILE A 83 -4.06 4.09 10.33
N TYR A 84 -2.85 3.59 10.07
CA TYR A 84 -1.66 4.01 10.75
C TYR A 84 -0.98 5.11 9.94
N CYS A 85 -0.70 6.23 10.62
CA CYS A 85 0.11 7.32 10.11
C CYS A 85 1.40 7.35 10.92
N GLY A 86 2.53 7.06 10.29
CA GLY A 86 3.87 7.08 10.91
C GLY A 86 4.88 7.78 10.00
N PRO A 87 6.15 7.88 10.41
CA PRO A 87 7.18 8.60 9.65
C PRO A 87 7.32 8.14 8.18
N GLU A 88 7.07 6.85 7.93
CA GLU A 88 7.14 6.23 6.60
C GLU A 88 5.98 6.64 5.68
N GLY A 89 4.81 6.93 6.24
CA GLY A 89 3.62 7.25 5.47
C GLY A 89 2.32 6.82 6.13
N VAL A 90 1.36 6.38 5.31
CA VAL A 90 0.00 6.08 5.70
C VAL A 90 -0.45 4.77 5.07
N ALA A 91 -0.89 3.83 5.89
CA ALA A 91 -1.37 2.53 5.43
C ALA A 91 -2.48 1.98 6.34
N SER A 92 -3.34 1.15 5.78
CA SER A 92 -4.35 0.40 6.53
C SER A 92 -3.91 -1.05 6.72
N GLU A 93 -4.17 -1.62 7.89
CA GLU A 93 -3.89 -3.04 8.16
C GLU A 93 -4.86 -3.93 7.40
N ALA A 94 -4.34 -4.99 6.79
CA ALA A 94 -5.14 -5.96 6.07
C ALA A 94 -5.21 -7.29 6.84
N HIS A 95 -6.43 -7.75 7.08
CA HIS A 95 -6.71 -9.03 7.73
C HIS A 95 -7.03 -10.06 6.64
N LEU A 96 -6.07 -10.95 6.39
CA LEU A 96 -6.20 -12.02 5.40
C LEU A 96 -7.07 -13.15 5.96
N ASN A 97 -8.03 -13.63 5.15
CA ASN A 97 -8.75 -14.86 5.48
C ASN A 97 -7.81 -16.08 5.34
N PRO A 98 -8.14 -17.24 5.94
CA PRO A 98 -7.23 -18.40 5.94
C PRO A 98 -6.81 -18.89 4.54
N GLN A 99 -7.70 -18.77 3.55
CA GLN A 99 -7.40 -19.16 2.17
C GLN A 99 -6.33 -18.25 1.56
N VAL A 100 -6.49 -16.93 1.71
CA VAL A 100 -5.54 -15.93 1.19
C VAL A 100 -4.24 -15.90 2.01
N ALA A 101 -4.32 -16.12 3.32
CA ALA A 101 -3.16 -16.11 4.22
C ALA A 101 -2.11 -17.16 3.83
N ALA A 102 -2.54 -18.29 3.24
CA ALA A 102 -1.63 -19.30 2.70
C ALA A 102 -0.80 -18.83 1.49
N TRP A 103 -1.16 -17.71 0.87
CA TRP A 103 -0.43 -17.11 -0.26
C TRP A 103 0.45 -15.93 0.14
N TYR A 104 0.35 -15.49 1.39
CA TYR A 104 1.16 -14.39 1.91
C TYR A 104 2.57 -14.87 2.21
N HIS A 105 3.45 -14.77 1.23
CA HIS A 105 4.83 -15.26 1.25
C HIS A 105 5.77 -14.08 1.01
N HIS A 106 6.60 -13.71 1.97
CA HIS A 106 7.65 -12.69 1.79
C HIS A 106 9.03 -13.18 2.24
N ARG A 107 9.37 -14.47 2.06
CA ARG A 107 10.67 -15.09 2.44
C ARG A 107 11.26 -14.56 3.78
N GLU A 108 12.52 -14.85 4.07
CA GLU A 108 13.07 -14.91 5.44
C GLU A 108 13.11 -13.57 6.24
N GLU A 109 12.75 -12.44 5.63
CA GLU A 109 12.62 -11.11 6.27
C GLU A 109 11.25 -10.91 6.98
N LEU A 110 10.38 -11.92 6.91
CA LEU A 110 8.95 -11.91 7.24
C LEU A 110 8.55 -11.76 8.71
N HIS A 111 9.46 -11.85 9.66
CA HIS A 111 9.10 -11.55 11.04
C HIS A 111 8.91 -10.06 11.28
N GLU A 112 9.03 -9.19 10.27
CA GLU A 112 9.01 -7.74 10.48
C GLU A 112 7.92 -6.99 9.70
N THR A 113 7.10 -7.65 8.87
CA THR A 113 6.04 -6.96 8.09
C THR A 113 4.64 -7.47 8.40
N ALA A 114 3.63 -6.62 8.19
CA ALA A 114 2.21 -6.98 8.26
C ALA A 114 1.54 -6.79 6.90
N PRO A 115 0.53 -7.62 6.53
CA PRO A 115 -0.29 -7.36 5.35
C PRO A 115 -0.98 -6.00 5.48
N HIS A 116 -0.95 -5.21 4.41
CA HIS A 116 -1.43 -3.84 4.43
C HIS A 116 -1.84 -3.35 3.05
N VAL A 117 -2.61 -2.25 3.05
CA VAL A 117 -2.88 -1.44 1.87
C VAL A 117 -2.23 -0.07 2.06
N SER A 118 -1.28 0.24 1.19
CA SER A 118 -0.58 1.53 1.16
C SER A 118 -1.52 2.62 0.66
N LEU A 119 -1.57 3.75 1.35
CA LEU A 119 -2.44 4.89 1.00
C LEU A 119 -1.61 6.12 0.64
N MET A 120 -0.58 6.42 1.43
CA MET A 120 0.37 7.50 1.16
C MET A 120 1.78 7.11 1.63
N VAL A 121 2.80 7.73 1.02
CA VAL A 121 4.20 7.52 1.35
C VAL A 121 4.87 8.87 1.62
N SER A 122 5.78 8.90 2.58
CA SER A 122 6.63 10.06 2.89
C SER A 122 7.77 10.20 1.86
N PRO A 123 8.27 11.41 1.54
CA PRO A 123 9.22 11.62 0.43
C PRO A 123 10.52 10.79 0.45
N GLU A 124 10.99 10.40 1.64
CA GLU A 124 12.23 9.62 1.82
C GLU A 124 12.01 8.11 1.95
N HIS A 125 10.77 7.65 1.81
CA HIS A 125 10.37 6.27 2.02
C HIS A 125 9.80 5.64 0.76
N LEU A 126 9.78 4.31 0.74
CA LEU A 126 9.22 3.49 -0.32
C LEU A 126 7.99 2.75 0.19
N PRO A 127 7.06 2.34 -0.68
CA PRO A 127 5.87 1.57 -0.27
C PRO A 127 6.20 0.33 0.57
N LYS A 128 7.32 -0.34 0.30
CA LYS A 128 7.78 -1.51 1.07
C LYS A 128 8.07 -1.21 2.55
N ASP A 129 8.35 0.05 2.91
CA ASP A 129 8.66 0.46 4.28
C ASP A 129 7.38 0.56 5.15
N LEU A 130 6.19 0.56 4.51
CA LEU A 130 4.91 0.65 5.21
C LEU A 130 4.52 -0.67 5.89
N GLY A 131 4.96 -1.83 5.40
CA GLY A 131 4.70 -3.12 6.04
C GLY A 131 5.24 -3.20 7.48
N PRO A 132 6.54 -2.88 7.71
CA PRO A 132 7.09 -2.72 9.05
C PRO A 132 6.39 -1.66 9.90
N MET A 133 6.01 -0.53 9.30
CA MET A 133 5.27 0.52 10.01
C MET A 133 3.93 0.02 10.53
N VAL A 134 3.13 -0.64 9.69
CA VAL A 134 1.82 -1.19 10.07
C VAL A 134 1.99 -2.23 11.17
N LYS A 135 3.01 -3.09 11.07
CA LYS A 135 3.31 -4.07 12.11
C LYS A 135 3.57 -3.39 13.46
N ARG A 136 4.46 -2.38 13.50
CA ARG A 136 4.71 -1.60 14.72
C ARG A 136 3.43 -0.94 15.24
N GLY A 137 2.58 -0.44 14.36
CA GLY A 137 1.28 0.13 14.73
C GLY A 137 0.31 -0.88 15.35
N ALA A 138 0.25 -2.10 14.81
CA ALA A 138 -0.58 -3.18 15.33
C ALA A 138 -0.15 -3.64 16.74
N GLU A 139 1.15 -3.61 17.01
CA GLU A 139 1.75 -4.04 18.29
C GLU A 139 1.88 -2.90 19.32
N ALA A 140 1.64 -1.65 18.91
CA ALA A 140 1.81 -0.47 19.76
C ALA A 140 0.77 -0.34 20.87
N LEU A 141 1.18 0.31 21.96
CA LEU A 141 0.26 0.80 22.99
C LEU A 141 -0.33 2.16 22.58
N TRP A 142 -1.65 2.19 22.42
CA TRP A 142 -2.39 3.36 21.95
C TRP A 142 -3.03 4.15 23.09
N PHE A 143 -2.86 5.47 23.07
CA PHE A 143 -3.48 6.39 24.03
C PHE A 143 -4.61 7.16 23.35
N PRO A 144 -5.81 7.19 23.95
CA PRO A 144 -6.96 7.86 23.36
C PRO A 144 -6.79 9.38 23.38
N THR A 145 -7.44 10.05 22.43
CA THR A 145 -7.59 11.51 22.41
C THR A 145 -8.99 11.92 22.84
N ASN A 146 -9.33 13.21 22.71
CA ASN A 146 -10.71 13.69 22.84
C ASN A 146 -11.62 13.21 21.71
N ASN A 147 -11.05 12.74 20.58
CA ASN A 147 -11.78 12.07 19.52
C ASN A 147 -11.61 10.55 19.67
N PRO A 148 -12.70 9.78 19.86
CA PRO A 148 -12.63 8.34 20.09
C PRO A 148 -12.10 7.55 18.88
N SER A 149 -12.09 8.15 17.68
CA SER A 149 -11.55 7.54 16.47
C SER A 149 -10.07 7.84 16.26
N ILE A 150 -9.42 8.62 17.14
CA ILE A 150 -8.03 9.03 16.99
C ILE A 150 -7.25 8.66 18.24
N HIS A 151 -6.13 7.96 18.03
CA HIS A 151 -5.20 7.57 19.07
C HIS A 151 -3.77 7.91 18.68
N HIS A 152 -2.92 8.12 19.68
CA HIS A 152 -1.48 8.35 19.48
C HIS A 152 -0.64 7.38 20.30
N THR A 153 0.58 7.12 19.84
CA THR A 153 1.61 6.54 20.69
C THR A 153 2.06 7.56 21.74
N LYS A 154 2.66 7.09 22.84
CA LYS A 154 3.08 7.95 23.95
C LYS A 154 4.07 9.05 23.54
N ASP A 155 4.94 8.73 22.60
CA ASP A 155 5.96 9.62 22.05
C ASP A 155 5.43 10.49 20.89
N GLY A 156 4.18 10.30 20.46
CA GLY A 156 3.56 11.00 19.34
C GLY A 156 4.11 10.62 17.97
N SER A 157 4.95 9.58 17.86
CA SER A 157 5.57 9.17 16.60
C SER A 157 4.58 8.55 15.62
N MET A 158 3.47 7.99 16.11
CA MET A 158 2.42 7.42 15.27
C MET A 158 1.03 7.87 15.70
N THR A 159 0.15 7.97 14.71
CA THR A 159 -1.30 8.19 14.89
C THR A 159 -2.06 7.02 14.30
N LYS A 160 -3.09 6.55 15.02
CA LYS A 160 -4.03 5.53 14.57
C LYS A 160 -5.41 6.14 14.42
N LEU A 161 -6.00 5.95 13.25
CA LEU A 161 -7.38 6.33 12.94
C LEU A 161 -8.23 5.08 12.86
N SER A 162 -9.29 5.01 13.66
CA SER A 162 -10.15 3.83 13.69
C SER A 162 -11.07 3.79 12.48
N VAL A 163 -10.85 2.77 11.65
CA VAL A 163 -11.62 2.47 10.44
C VAL A 163 -11.88 0.97 10.37
N VAL A 164 -12.99 0.59 9.74
CA VAL A 164 -13.28 -0.79 9.40
C VAL A 164 -13.94 -0.80 8.02
N ALA A 165 -13.37 -1.57 7.12
CA ALA A 165 -13.90 -1.78 5.78
C ALA A 165 -13.81 -3.25 5.41
N PHE A 166 -14.84 -3.74 4.73
CA PHE A 166 -14.80 -5.04 4.04
C PHE A 166 -14.89 -4.72 2.55
N VAL A 167 -13.85 -5.10 1.82
CA VAL A 167 -13.71 -4.72 0.41
C VAL A 167 -13.53 -5.97 -0.46
N PRO A 168 -14.22 -6.05 -1.61
CA PRO A 168 -13.92 -7.05 -2.61
C PRO A 168 -12.59 -6.71 -3.28
N THR A 169 -11.83 -7.73 -3.59
CA THR A 169 -10.52 -7.64 -4.26
C THR A 169 -10.42 -8.67 -5.36
N ILE A 170 -9.61 -8.40 -6.37
CA ILE A 170 -9.29 -9.36 -7.43
C ILE A 170 -7.80 -9.67 -7.33
N ALA A 171 -7.47 -10.96 -7.31
CA ALA A 171 -6.09 -11.41 -7.36
C ALA A 171 -5.46 -11.13 -8.73
N GLN A 172 -4.32 -10.45 -8.74
CA GLN A 172 -3.59 -10.03 -9.93
C GLN A 172 -2.12 -10.44 -9.84
N GLU A 173 -1.51 -10.59 -11.01
CA GLU A 173 -0.06 -10.68 -11.19
C GLU A 173 0.41 -9.43 -11.94
N VAL A 174 1.46 -8.79 -11.43
CA VAL A 174 2.12 -7.65 -12.08
C VAL A 174 3.57 -8.00 -12.38
N VAL A 175 3.92 -7.91 -13.65
CA VAL A 175 5.30 -8.07 -14.12
C VAL A 175 5.95 -6.69 -14.18
N LEU A 176 6.99 -6.49 -13.38
CA LEU A 176 7.76 -5.24 -13.36
C LEU A 176 8.87 -5.30 -14.42
N ASP A 177 8.74 -4.50 -15.47
CA ASP A 177 9.76 -4.42 -16.52
C ASP A 177 10.98 -3.61 -16.05
N ARG A 178 12.10 -4.31 -15.83
CA ARG A 178 13.39 -3.70 -15.46
C ARG A 178 13.97 -2.75 -16.52
N SER A 179 13.50 -2.81 -17.77
CA SER A 179 13.87 -1.85 -18.82
C SER A 179 13.27 -0.45 -18.60
N THR A 180 12.17 -0.36 -17.83
CA THR A 180 11.54 0.90 -17.40
C THR A 180 11.98 1.37 -16.01
N VAL A 181 12.63 0.50 -15.22
CA VAL A 181 13.11 0.82 -13.86
C VAL A 181 14.24 1.87 -13.86
N CYS A 182 14.84 2.18 -15.01
CA CYS A 182 15.88 3.22 -15.14
C CYS A 182 15.36 4.67 -15.06
N TRP A 183 14.05 4.91 -14.90
CA TRP A 183 13.51 6.26 -14.67
C TRP A 183 12.53 6.38 -13.49
N TRP A 184 11.86 5.30 -13.08
CA TRP A 184 10.85 5.35 -12.01
C TRP A 184 11.42 5.49 -10.59
N HIS A 185 12.60 4.95 -10.31
CA HIS A 185 13.26 5.10 -8.99
C HIS A 185 14.18 6.33 -8.87
N LEU A 186 14.48 7.02 -9.97
CA LEU A 186 15.36 8.21 -9.98
C LEU A 186 14.62 9.54 -10.18
N TRP A 187 13.36 9.54 -10.62
CA TRP A 187 12.66 10.80 -10.89
C TRP A 187 12.21 11.55 -9.62
N HIS A 188 11.99 10.84 -8.50
CA HIS A 188 11.65 11.49 -7.22
C HIS A 188 12.86 12.05 -6.46
N TYR A 189 14.10 11.80 -6.91
CA TYR A 189 15.31 12.29 -6.23
C TYR A 189 15.74 13.71 -6.65
N PHE A 190 15.08 14.35 -7.63
CA PHE A 190 15.58 15.62 -8.20
C PHE A 190 14.60 16.78 -8.40
N ARG A 191 13.40 16.78 -7.80
CA ARG A 191 12.57 18.01 -7.76
C ARG A 191 11.85 18.23 -6.44
N SER A 192 12.62 18.60 -5.42
CA SER A 192 12.22 19.71 -4.55
C SER A 192 12.56 21.03 -5.27
N CYS A 193 11.62 21.98 -5.20
CA CYS A 193 11.62 23.35 -5.75
C CYS A 193 10.94 23.57 -7.14
N LEU A 194 9.83 24.32 -7.07
CA LEU A 194 8.93 24.81 -8.14
C LEU A 194 8.07 23.71 -8.78
N TRP A 195 6.74 23.68 -8.61
CA TRP A 195 5.77 24.70 -8.99
C TRP A 195 4.43 24.50 -8.26
N TRP A 196 3.87 25.61 -7.77
CA TRP A 196 2.46 25.75 -7.38
C TRP A 196 1.57 25.83 -8.63
N HIS A 197 0.29 25.49 -8.41
CA HIS A 197 -0.88 25.58 -9.32
C HIS A 197 -1.09 24.46 -10.33
N MET A 198 -1.97 23.53 -9.97
CA MET A 198 -2.98 23.02 -10.88
C MET A 198 -4.33 22.98 -10.17
N GLU A 199 -5.22 23.84 -10.65
CA GLU A 199 -6.64 23.91 -10.31
C GLU A 199 -7.33 22.61 -10.74
N TRP A 200 -8.14 22.03 -9.84
CA TRP A 200 -9.05 20.93 -10.18
C TRP A 200 -10.39 21.50 -10.67
N PRO A 201 -11.09 20.80 -11.57
CA PRO A 201 -12.23 21.35 -12.30
C PRO A 201 -13.41 21.63 -11.37
N MET A 202 -13.95 22.85 -11.49
CA MET A 202 -15.21 23.21 -10.88
C MET A 202 -16.34 22.34 -11.43
N TRP A 203 -17.13 21.79 -10.51
CA TRP A 203 -18.47 21.27 -10.80
C TRP A 203 -19.32 22.35 -11.50
N PRO A 204 -20.08 22.02 -12.56
CA PRO A 204 -21.04 22.96 -13.08
C PRO A 204 -22.32 22.93 -12.25
N GLY A 205 -22.67 24.10 -11.70
CA GLY A 205 -24.06 24.54 -11.68
C GLY A 205 -24.79 24.43 -10.35
N GLY A 206 -24.62 25.44 -9.50
CA GLY A 206 -25.68 25.89 -8.61
C GLY A 206 -26.58 26.89 -9.33
N ARG A 207 -27.89 26.61 -9.37
CA ARG A 207 -28.95 27.50 -8.88
C ARG A 207 -30.29 26.78 -8.84
#